data_AF-A0A1I7UYC0-F1
#
_entry.id   AF-A0A1I7UYC0-F1
#
_cell.length_a   1.000
_cell.length_b   1.000
_cell.length_c   1.000
_cell.angle_alpha   90.00
_cell.angle_beta   90.00
_cell.angle_gamma   90.00
#
_symmetry.space_group_name_H-M   'P 1'
#
loop_
_entity.id
_entity.type
_entity.pdbx_description
1 polymer ?
#
loop_
_entity_poly.entity_id
_entity_poly.type
_entity_poly.pdbx_seq_one_letter_code
_entity_poly.pdbx_strand_id
1 'polypeptide(L)'
;MDVCLKLQGDRSLPIRNTNDSSSFSVNAPFDGESTNHADFQRKEAEKSKLSRPHSSSNLLSPSASKFDATTTTRADFIQKPHVRVINVKPRDDSFSGHVSRFDADTTYHDGFQEKSDELTVGNGEFYGETTQHSDFIEKHVDICPAEKVLTRRDRSFEFKRTANGHRYYEQRVTHGTIQPNRLVPVEA
;
A
#
# COMPACT_ATOMS: atom_id res chain seq x y z
N MET A 1 168.17 97.45 51.95
CA MET A 1 168.51 98.44 50.92
C MET A 1 168.14 97.80 49.59
N ASP A 2 166.89 97.95 49.15
CA ASP A 2 166.43 99.02 48.24
C ASP A 2 166.62 98.55 46.78
N VAL A 3 165.71 98.71 45.81
CA VAL A 3 164.51 99.54 45.70
C VAL A 3 163.65 99.03 44.53
N CYS A 4 162.37 99.35 44.62
CA CYS A 4 161.28 99.30 43.65
C CYS A 4 161.61 99.80 42.21
N LEU A 5 161.00 99.17 41.20
CA LEU A 5 160.65 99.81 39.92
C LEU A 5 159.27 99.30 39.46
N LYS A 6 158.34 100.25 39.27
CA LYS A 6 156.99 100.04 38.73
C LYS A 6 157.05 99.85 37.22
N LEU A 7 156.27 98.91 36.69
CA LEU A 7 155.86 98.93 35.28
C LEU A 7 154.37 98.58 35.20
N GLN A 8 153.57 99.51 34.69
CA GLN A 8 152.15 99.34 34.41
C GLN A 8 152.02 98.56 33.10
N GLY A 9 151.33 97.41 33.10
CA GLY A 9 151.11 96.56 31.91
C GLY A 9 149.65 96.15 31.79
N ASP A 10 149.12 96.27 30.57
CA ASP A 10 147.71 96.20 30.20
C ASP A 10 146.94 94.96 30.67
N ARG A 11 145.68 95.17 31.06
CA ARG A 11 144.76 94.14 31.57
C ARG A 11 144.41 93.12 30.48
N SER A 12 144.88 91.87 30.63
CA SER A 12 144.43 90.75 29.81
C SER A 12 143.01 90.30 30.20
N LEU A 13 142.12 90.20 29.21
CA LEU A 13 140.79 89.59 29.38
C LEU A 13 140.91 88.07 29.61
N PRO A 14 140.03 87.47 30.45
CA PRO A 14 140.13 86.05 30.77
C PRO A 14 139.80 85.18 29.56
N ILE A 15 140.73 84.29 29.22
CA ILE A 15 140.57 83.26 28.17
C ILE A 15 139.54 82.24 28.67
N ARG A 16 138.37 82.17 28.03
CA ARG A 16 137.39 81.12 28.29
C ARG A 16 137.66 79.93 27.39
N ASN A 17 137.88 78.77 28.02
CA ASN A 17 137.98 77.50 27.31
C ASN A 17 136.59 77.13 26.79
N THR A 18 136.38 77.18 25.48
CA THR A 18 135.06 77.13 24.83
C THR A 18 134.61 75.72 24.48
N ASN A 19 134.86 74.70 25.31
CA ASN A 19 134.25 73.37 25.18
C ASN A 19 134.40 72.57 26.49
N ASP A 20 133.47 71.64 26.70
CA ASP A 20 133.37 70.67 27.81
C ASP A 20 132.48 71.19 28.96
N SER A 21 131.16 70.99 28.98
CA SER A 21 130.49 69.69 28.89
C SER A 21 128.98 69.85 28.60
N SER A 22 128.63 70.23 27.37
CA SER A 22 127.31 69.96 26.79
C SER A 22 127.27 68.55 26.14
N SER A 23 127.95 67.59 26.75
CA SER A 23 128.24 66.25 26.24
C SER A 23 127.42 65.15 26.91
N PHE A 24 126.21 65.46 27.37
CA PHE A 24 125.20 64.43 27.60
C PHE A 24 124.25 64.44 26.42
N SER A 25 124.44 63.49 25.51
CA SER A 25 123.50 63.19 24.44
C SER A 25 122.14 62.82 25.04
N VAL A 26 121.20 63.76 25.05
CA VAL A 26 119.79 63.52 25.41
C VAL A 26 119.10 62.58 24.40
N ASN A 27 119.77 62.27 23.29
CA ASN A 27 119.28 61.42 22.21
C ASN A 27 119.62 59.93 22.37
N ALA A 28 120.09 59.50 23.55
CA ALA A 28 120.19 58.07 23.82
C ALA A 28 118.76 57.47 23.88
N PRO A 29 118.47 56.34 23.20
CA PRO A 29 117.14 55.76 23.22
C PRO A 29 116.76 55.40 24.67
N PHE A 30 115.76 56.08 25.20
CA PHE A 30 115.21 55.80 26.52
C PHE A 30 114.19 54.68 26.38
N ASP A 31 114.51 53.52 26.94
CA ASP A 31 113.57 52.40 27.05
C ASP A 31 112.61 52.67 28.21
N GLY A 32 111.62 53.52 27.94
CA GLY A 32 110.66 54.03 28.93
C GLY A 32 109.46 53.12 29.16
N GLU A 33 109.48 51.90 28.64
CA GLU A 33 108.35 50.98 28.77
C GLU A 33 108.45 50.19 30.09
N SER A 34 107.53 50.48 31.01
CA SER A 34 107.41 49.67 32.24
C SER A 34 106.90 48.28 31.91
N THR A 35 107.31 47.26 32.68
CA THR A 35 106.84 45.86 32.53
C THR A 35 105.33 45.75 32.49
N ASN A 36 104.62 46.53 33.30
CA ASN A 36 103.15 46.53 33.30
C ASN A 36 102.55 47.01 31.97
N HIS A 37 103.16 48.03 31.35
CA HIS A 37 102.71 48.56 30.06
C HIS A 37 102.94 47.55 28.92
N ALA A 38 104.08 46.86 28.95
CA ALA A 38 104.40 45.80 28.00
C ALA A 38 103.47 44.58 28.16
N ASP A 39 103.21 44.15 29.40
CA ASP A 39 102.48 42.91 29.68
C ASP A 39 100.96 43.05 29.53
N PHE A 40 100.39 44.22 29.85
CA PHE A 40 98.94 44.42 29.92
C PHE A 40 98.40 45.36 28.84
N GLN A 41 98.63 44.99 27.59
CA GLN A 41 98.02 45.67 26.45
C GLN A 41 96.56 45.27 26.26
N ARG A 42 95.71 46.22 25.85
CA ARG A 42 94.31 45.96 25.49
C ARG A 42 94.27 44.98 24.31
N LYS A 43 93.75 43.78 24.52
CA LYS A 43 93.45 42.82 23.45
C LYS A 43 91.99 42.97 23.04
N GLU A 44 91.72 43.11 21.75
CA GLU A 44 90.35 43.05 21.23
C GLU A 44 89.89 41.60 21.20
N ALA A 45 88.76 41.30 21.84
CA ALA A 45 88.11 40.01 21.77
C ALA A 45 87.04 40.03 20.65
N GLU A 46 86.94 38.96 19.87
CA GLU A 46 85.83 38.81 18.92
C GLU A 46 84.51 38.81 19.69
N LYS A 47 83.59 39.70 19.29
CA LYS A 47 82.22 39.74 19.82
C LYS A 47 81.50 38.46 19.38
N SER A 48 80.74 37.85 20.29
CA SER A 48 79.96 36.65 19.97
C SER A 48 79.01 36.91 18.80
N LYS A 49 79.11 36.07 17.76
CA LYS A 49 78.23 36.14 16.59
C LYS A 49 76.90 35.48 16.94
N LEU A 50 75.79 36.18 16.68
CA LEU A 50 74.45 35.62 16.85
C LEU A 50 74.22 34.57 15.76
N SER A 51 74.28 33.29 16.12
CA SER A 51 73.99 32.18 15.19
C SER A 51 72.49 31.94 15.13
N ARG A 52 71.89 32.15 13.96
CA ARG A 52 70.51 31.72 13.69
C ARG A 52 70.52 30.18 13.59
N PRO A 53 69.60 29.46 14.26
CA PRO A 53 69.57 28.00 14.17
C PRO A 53 69.46 27.58 12.70
N HIS A 54 70.33 26.66 12.29
CA HIS A 54 70.43 26.19 10.92
C HIS A 54 69.08 25.59 10.49
N SER A 55 68.61 25.93 9.28
CA SER A 55 67.34 25.46 8.72
C SER A 55 67.23 23.93 8.54
N SER A 56 68.25 23.17 8.93
CA SER A 56 68.26 21.70 8.95
C SER A 56 67.59 21.09 10.18
N SER A 57 67.07 21.90 11.11
CA SER A 57 66.22 21.37 12.15
C SER A 57 64.87 21.01 11.54
N ASN A 58 64.61 19.71 11.38
CA ASN A 58 63.33 19.14 10.92
C ASN A 58 62.11 19.63 11.73
N LEU A 59 62.33 20.34 12.83
CA LEU A 59 61.30 21.00 13.65
C LEU A 59 60.57 22.14 12.91
N LEU A 60 61.17 22.71 11.86
CA LEU A 60 60.61 23.85 11.10
C LEU A 60 60.14 23.46 9.70
N SER A 61 60.04 22.16 9.40
CA SER A 61 59.55 21.73 8.09
C SER A 61 58.11 22.25 7.89
N PRO A 62 57.81 22.98 6.80
CA PRO A 62 56.44 23.38 6.46
C PRO A 62 55.50 22.18 6.23
N SER A 63 56.07 20.97 6.12
CA SER A 63 55.36 19.70 5.98
C SER A 63 55.23 18.92 7.30
N ALA A 64 55.65 19.49 8.43
CA ALA A 64 55.54 18.85 9.74
C ALA A 64 54.06 18.76 10.13
N SER A 65 53.46 17.61 9.80
CA SER A 65 52.15 17.10 10.19
C SER A 65 51.01 18.12 10.20
N LYS A 66 50.09 17.99 9.24
CA LYS A 66 48.81 18.73 9.27
C LYS A 66 48.13 18.50 10.62
N PHE A 67 47.61 19.58 11.21
CA PHE A 67 46.83 19.52 12.44
C PHE A 67 45.61 18.61 12.24
N ASP A 68 45.52 17.54 13.02
CA ASP A 68 44.35 16.67 13.02
C ASP A 68 43.26 17.31 13.90
N ALA A 69 42.34 18.00 13.23
CA ALA A 69 41.20 18.65 13.87
C ALA A 69 40.00 17.69 14.04
N THR A 70 40.17 16.39 13.81
CA THR A 70 39.07 15.43 13.95
C THR A 70 38.81 15.13 15.42
N THR A 71 37.62 15.50 15.90
CA THR A 71 37.16 15.12 17.23
C THR A 71 36.66 13.68 17.20
N THR A 72 36.71 12.99 18.34
CA THR A 72 36.15 11.63 18.50
C THR A 72 34.69 11.57 18.03
N THR A 73 33.90 12.58 18.38
CA THR A 73 32.51 12.71 17.92
C THR A 73 32.37 12.76 16.40
N ARG A 74 33.27 13.45 15.70
CA ARG A 74 33.22 13.54 14.23
C ARG A 74 33.68 12.24 13.57
N ALA A 75 34.59 11.51 14.20
CA ALA A 75 35.06 10.21 13.73
C ALA A 75 34.01 9.09 13.95
N ASP A 76 33.34 9.10 15.10
CA ASP A 76 32.48 7.99 15.53
C ASP A 76 31.05 8.10 14.96
N PHE A 77 30.53 9.31 14.76
CA PHE A 77 29.15 9.56 14.33
C PHE A 77 29.07 9.95 12.86
N ILE A 78 29.47 9.03 11.99
CA ILE A 78 29.27 9.15 10.54
C ILE A 78 27.93 8.58 10.10
N GLN A 79 27.39 9.07 8.98
CA GLN A 79 26.19 8.52 8.38
C GLN A 79 26.46 7.09 7.87
N LYS A 80 25.88 6.09 8.53
CA LYS A 80 25.95 4.70 8.08
C LYS A 80 24.86 4.41 7.03
N PRO A 81 25.13 3.62 5.99
CA PRO A 81 24.10 3.19 5.06
C PRO A 81 23.06 2.35 5.81
N HIS A 82 21.77 2.64 5.60
CA HIS A 82 20.70 1.79 6.12
C HIS A 82 20.32 0.75 5.05
N VAL A 83 20.08 -0.49 5.48
CA VAL A 83 19.51 -1.52 4.62
C VAL A 83 17.99 -1.34 4.62
N ARG A 84 17.37 -1.43 3.44
CA ARG A 84 15.90 -1.38 3.34
C ARG A 84 15.32 -2.61 4.03
N VAL A 85 14.40 -2.39 4.96
CA VAL A 85 13.62 -3.48 5.56
C VAL A 85 12.77 -4.11 4.46
N ILE A 86 12.93 -5.41 4.24
CA ILE A 86 12.07 -6.18 3.34
C ILE A 86 10.91 -6.69 4.18
N ASN A 87 9.70 -6.26 3.86
CA ASN A 87 8.49 -6.82 4.45
C ASN A 87 8.29 -8.23 3.88
N VAL A 88 8.66 -9.25 4.66
CA VAL A 88 8.35 -10.64 4.32
C VAL A 88 6.95 -10.92 4.84
N LYS A 89 5.96 -11.00 3.93
CA LYS A 89 4.64 -11.50 4.29
C LYS A 89 4.78 -12.97 4.68
N PRO A 90 4.22 -13.41 5.84
CA PRO A 90 4.07 -14.84 6.12
C PRO A 90 3.39 -15.52 4.93
N ARG A 91 3.80 -16.75 4.60
CA ARG A 91 3.07 -17.52 3.59
C ARG A 91 1.63 -17.62 4.05
N ASP A 92 0.70 -17.14 3.22
CA ASP A 92 -0.71 -17.41 3.45
C ASP A 92 -0.87 -18.92 3.26
N ASP A 93 -1.15 -19.65 4.33
CA ASP A 93 -1.61 -21.04 4.29
C ASP A 93 -3.03 -21.05 3.72
N SER A 94 -3.15 -20.60 2.47
CA SER A 94 -4.39 -20.58 1.71
C SER A 94 -4.75 -22.03 1.49
N PHE A 95 -5.53 -22.58 2.43
CA PHE A 95 -6.11 -23.90 2.32
C PHE A 95 -7.03 -23.91 1.10
N SER A 96 -6.46 -24.24 -0.05
CA SER A 96 -7.19 -24.58 -1.27
C SER A 96 -7.63 -26.05 -1.16
N GLY A 97 -8.27 -26.39 -0.03
CA GLY A 97 -8.97 -27.65 0.10
C GLY A 97 -10.27 -27.57 -0.68
N HIS A 98 -10.62 -28.64 -1.38
CA HIS A 98 -11.91 -28.79 -2.04
C HIS A 98 -13.03 -28.53 -1.02
N VAL A 99 -13.69 -27.38 -1.11
CA VAL A 99 -14.86 -27.06 -0.28
C VAL A 99 -16.01 -27.92 -0.80
N SER A 100 -16.34 -28.99 -0.07
CA SER A 100 -17.57 -29.73 -0.34
C SER A 100 -18.76 -28.78 -0.20
N ARG A 101 -19.81 -29.00 -0.99
CA ARG A 101 -21.07 -28.25 -0.89
C ARG A 101 -21.54 -28.30 0.56
N PHE A 102 -21.79 -27.12 1.14
CA PHE A 102 -22.31 -26.98 2.50
C PHE A 102 -23.76 -27.46 2.53
N ASP A 103 -24.06 -28.42 3.39
CA ASP A 103 -25.41 -28.88 3.67
C ASP A 103 -26.02 -27.95 4.72
N ALA A 104 -26.84 -27.02 4.26
CA ALA A 104 -27.41 -25.94 5.06
C ALA A 104 -28.82 -26.27 5.57
N ASP A 105 -29.31 -27.49 5.32
CA ASP A 105 -30.66 -27.86 5.64
C ASP A 105 -30.81 -28.04 7.17
N THR A 106 -31.89 -27.47 7.70
CA THR A 106 -32.19 -27.53 9.14
C THR A 106 -33.39 -28.43 9.37
N THR A 107 -33.44 -29.09 10.52
CA THR A 107 -34.58 -29.94 10.90
C THR A 107 -35.91 -29.19 10.88
N TYR A 108 -35.89 -27.86 11.04
CA TYR A 108 -37.08 -27.02 10.92
C TYR A 108 -37.54 -26.88 9.46
N HIS A 109 -36.62 -26.64 8.54
CA HIS A 109 -36.92 -26.54 7.10
C HIS A 109 -37.49 -27.86 6.55
N ASP A 110 -36.95 -29.00 6.98
CA ASP A 110 -37.46 -30.31 6.57
C ASP A 110 -38.76 -30.70 7.29
N GLY A 111 -38.90 -30.29 8.55
CA GLY A 111 -40.03 -30.66 9.40
C GLY A 111 -41.30 -29.85 9.16
N PHE A 112 -41.21 -28.67 8.54
CA PHE A 112 -42.33 -27.77 8.32
C PHE A 112 -42.41 -27.32 6.86
N GLN A 113 -43.07 -28.15 6.06
CA GLN A 113 -43.45 -27.79 4.70
C GLN A 113 -44.94 -27.43 4.64
N GLU A 114 -45.28 -26.52 3.74
CA GLU A 114 -46.67 -26.17 3.45
C GLU A 114 -47.39 -27.44 2.95
N LYS A 115 -48.33 -27.94 3.74
CA LYS A 115 -49.23 -29.00 3.30
C LYS A 115 -50.32 -28.34 2.47
N SER A 116 -50.49 -28.79 1.24
CA SER A 116 -51.71 -28.52 0.50
C SER A 116 -52.86 -29.20 1.24
N ASP A 117 -53.79 -28.41 1.76
CA ASP A 117 -55.07 -28.92 2.25
C ASP A 117 -55.84 -29.47 1.05
N GLU A 118 -55.61 -30.74 0.72
CA GLU A 118 -56.42 -31.48 -0.21
C GLU A 118 -57.77 -31.74 0.47
N LEU A 119 -58.65 -30.75 0.42
CA LEU A 119 -60.07 -30.97 0.56
C LEU A 119 -60.46 -31.87 -0.61
N THR A 120 -60.41 -33.19 -0.39
CA THR A 120 -61.01 -34.15 -1.31
C THR A 120 -62.51 -33.88 -1.30
N VAL A 121 -62.95 -32.96 -2.17
CA VAL A 121 -64.35 -32.84 -2.55
C VAL A 121 -64.67 -34.19 -3.15
N GLY A 122 -65.37 -35.01 -2.37
CA GLY A 122 -65.64 -36.39 -2.75
C GLY A 122 -66.25 -36.41 -4.16
N ASN A 123 -65.61 -37.12 -5.08
CA ASN A 123 -66.15 -37.43 -6.40
C ASN A 123 -67.29 -38.48 -6.28
N GLY A 124 -68.20 -38.26 -5.32
CA GLY A 124 -69.40 -39.05 -5.16
C GLY A 124 -70.49 -38.42 -6.01
N GLU A 125 -71.03 -39.17 -6.96
CA GLU A 125 -72.20 -38.73 -7.72
C GLU A 125 -73.40 -38.58 -6.77
N PHE A 126 -74.01 -37.40 -6.78
CA PHE A 126 -75.20 -37.12 -5.99
C PHE A 126 -76.44 -37.67 -6.70
N TYR A 127 -77.00 -38.75 -6.16
CA TYR A 127 -78.28 -39.31 -6.62
C TYR A 127 -79.43 -38.48 -6.04
N GLY A 128 -79.65 -37.32 -6.65
CA GLY A 128 -80.61 -36.30 -6.22
C GLY A 128 -82.02 -36.42 -6.80
N GLU A 129 -82.42 -37.60 -7.27
CA GLU A 129 -83.76 -37.77 -7.84
C GLU A 129 -84.81 -37.92 -6.74
N THR A 130 -85.89 -37.16 -6.86
CA THR A 130 -87.07 -37.30 -6.01
C THR A 130 -88.03 -38.29 -6.64
N THR A 131 -88.83 -38.99 -5.82
CA THR A 131 -89.88 -39.89 -6.31
C THR A 131 -90.86 -39.19 -7.25
N GLN A 132 -91.14 -37.91 -7.01
CA GLN A 132 -91.95 -37.11 -7.92
C GLN A 132 -91.32 -36.98 -9.31
N HIS A 133 -90.01 -36.75 -9.38
CA HIS A 133 -89.31 -36.62 -10.67
C HIS A 133 -89.28 -37.94 -11.44
N SER A 134 -89.12 -39.07 -10.75
CA SER A 134 -89.11 -40.39 -11.39
C SER A 134 -90.51 -40.87 -11.81
N ASP A 135 -91.54 -40.56 -11.03
CA ASP A 135 -92.89 -41.09 -11.25
C ASP A 135 -93.66 -40.32 -12.33
N PHE A 136 -93.42 -39.01 -12.46
CA PHE A 136 -94.17 -38.12 -13.34
C PHE A 136 -93.34 -37.67 -14.55
N ILE A 137 -93.04 -38.62 -15.41
CA ILE A 137 -92.46 -38.35 -16.73
C ILE A 137 -93.55 -38.13 -17.79
N GLU A 138 -93.24 -37.37 -18.84
CA GLU A 138 -94.14 -37.19 -19.97
C GLU A 138 -94.56 -38.54 -20.56
N LYS A 139 -95.87 -38.83 -20.57
CA LYS A 139 -96.43 -40.04 -21.16
C LYS A 139 -97.10 -39.70 -22.48
N HIS A 140 -96.73 -40.39 -23.55
CA HIS A 140 -97.49 -40.36 -24.79
C HIS A 140 -98.71 -41.27 -24.67
N VAL A 141 -99.87 -40.77 -25.08
CA VAL A 141 -101.13 -41.51 -25.14
C VAL A 141 -101.53 -41.64 -26.59
N ASP A 142 -101.79 -42.87 -27.04
CA ASP A 142 -102.32 -43.10 -28.38
C ASP A 142 -103.78 -42.64 -28.45
N ILE A 143 -104.08 -41.80 -29.45
CA ILE A 143 -105.42 -41.27 -29.68
C ILE A 143 -106.38 -42.40 -30.07
N CYS A 144 -107.55 -42.44 -29.41
CA CYS A 144 -108.58 -43.44 -29.70
C CYS A 144 -109.00 -43.39 -31.19
N PRO A 145 -109.01 -44.53 -31.93
CA PRO A 145 -109.37 -44.56 -33.34
C PRO A 145 -110.74 -43.96 -33.68
N ALA A 146 -111.67 -43.97 -32.73
CA ALA A 146 -113.00 -43.37 -32.89
C ALA A 146 -112.94 -41.85 -33.13
N GLU A 147 -111.92 -41.14 -32.63
CA GLU A 147 -111.76 -39.71 -32.89
C GLU A 147 -111.64 -39.42 -34.38
N LYS A 148 -110.96 -40.29 -35.15
CA LYS A 148 -110.79 -40.13 -36.59
C LYS A 148 -112.12 -40.19 -37.35
N VAL A 149 -113.03 -41.05 -36.90
CA VAL A 149 -114.38 -41.19 -37.47
C VAL A 149 -115.26 -39.99 -37.10
N LEU A 150 -115.20 -39.54 -35.84
CA LEU A 150 -116.07 -38.48 -35.33
C LEU A 150 -115.68 -37.08 -35.83
N THR A 151 -114.38 -36.79 -35.87
CA THR A 151 -113.88 -35.46 -36.25
C THR A 151 -113.84 -35.24 -37.76
N ARG A 152 -113.97 -36.31 -38.56
CA ARG A 152 -113.83 -36.32 -40.04
C ARG A 152 -112.53 -35.68 -40.56
N ARG A 153 -111.55 -35.42 -39.69
CA ARG A 153 -110.24 -34.83 -40.06
C ARG A 153 -109.49 -35.77 -41.00
N ASP A 154 -109.55 -37.07 -40.71
CA ASP A 154 -108.90 -38.11 -41.50
C ASP A 154 -109.94 -38.95 -42.25
N ARG A 155 -109.86 -39.02 -43.59
CA ARG A 155 -110.73 -39.85 -44.44
C ARG A 155 -110.29 -41.31 -44.54
N SER A 156 -109.57 -41.78 -43.52
CA SER A 156 -109.02 -43.13 -43.46
C SER A 156 -110.07 -44.19 -43.12
N PHE A 157 -111.24 -43.81 -42.61
CA PHE A 157 -112.35 -44.71 -42.33
C PHE A 157 -113.54 -44.45 -43.27
N GLU A 158 -114.11 -45.53 -43.81
CA GLU A 158 -115.27 -45.50 -44.71
C GLU A 158 -116.47 -46.20 -44.06
N PHE A 159 -117.67 -45.68 -44.31
CA PHE A 159 -118.90 -46.28 -43.78
C PHE A 159 -119.18 -47.61 -44.48
N LYS A 160 -119.31 -48.69 -43.69
CA LYS A 160 -119.52 -50.04 -44.22
C LYS A 160 -120.99 -50.46 -44.17
N ARG A 161 -121.63 -50.32 -43.00
CA ARG A 161 -123.03 -50.74 -42.79
C ARG A 161 -123.63 -50.14 -41.53
N THR A 162 -124.95 -50.13 -41.46
CA THR A 162 -125.69 -49.90 -40.21
C THR A 162 -126.26 -51.24 -39.74
N ALA A 163 -126.00 -51.61 -38.49
CA ALA A 163 -126.64 -52.76 -37.84
C ALA A 163 -127.08 -52.36 -36.43
N ASN A 164 -128.30 -52.76 -36.04
CA ASN A 164 -128.89 -52.47 -34.72
C ASN A 164 -128.82 -50.98 -34.33
N GLY A 165 -129.05 -50.08 -35.29
CA GLY A 165 -128.99 -48.62 -35.08
C GLY A 165 -127.59 -48.01 -35.02
N HIS A 166 -126.51 -48.82 -35.04
CA HIS A 166 -125.13 -48.33 -35.03
C HIS A 166 -124.51 -48.34 -36.43
N ARG A 167 -123.79 -47.26 -36.76
CA ARG A 167 -123.00 -47.14 -37.99
C ARG A 167 -121.61 -47.74 -37.78
N TYR A 168 -121.24 -48.71 -38.60
CA TYR A 168 -119.93 -49.35 -38.60
C TYR A 168 -119.05 -48.76 -39.70
N TYR A 169 -117.81 -48.45 -39.33
CA TYR A 169 -116.80 -47.89 -40.23
C TYR A 169 -115.63 -48.86 -40.33
N GLU A 170 -115.04 -48.98 -41.51
CA GLU A 170 -113.87 -49.81 -41.79
C GLU A 170 -112.72 -48.91 -42.25
N GLN A 171 -111.51 -49.19 -41.80
CA GLN A 171 -110.35 -48.43 -42.23
C GLN A 171 -110.03 -48.80 -43.69
N ARG A 172 -109.97 -47.80 -44.58
CA ARG A 172 -109.48 -47.97 -45.94
C ARG A 172 -108.01 -48.38 -45.84
N VAL A 173 -107.69 -49.57 -46.36
CA VAL A 173 -106.29 -50.03 -46.47
C VAL A 173 -105.60 -49.18 -47.53
N THR A 174 -105.12 -48.00 -47.15
CA THR A 174 -104.16 -47.26 -47.95
C THR A 174 -102.80 -47.93 -47.72
N HIS A 175 -102.20 -48.47 -48.78
CA HIS A 175 -100.86 -49.05 -48.76
C HIS A 175 -99.83 -48.00 -48.31
N GLY A 176 -99.67 -47.85 -47.00
CA GLY A 176 -98.87 -46.80 -46.40
C GLY A 176 -98.84 -46.95 -44.89
N THR A 177 -97.85 -47.71 -44.41
CA THR A 177 -97.33 -47.70 -43.03
C THR A 177 -98.27 -48.21 -41.94
N ILE A 178 -98.44 -49.53 -41.87
CA ILE A 178 -98.59 -50.23 -40.58
C ILE A 178 -97.19 -50.70 -40.22
N GLN A 179 -96.47 -49.94 -39.40
CA GLN A 179 -95.40 -50.51 -38.57
C GLN A 179 -96.12 -51.17 -37.40
N PRO A 180 -96.19 -52.51 -37.29
CA PRO A 180 -96.74 -53.13 -36.10
C PRO A 180 -95.80 -52.81 -34.92
N ASN A 181 -96.34 -52.07 -33.96
CA ASN A 181 -95.94 -51.96 -32.56
C ASN A 181 -94.52 -52.40 -32.24
N ARG A 182 -93.58 -51.44 -32.18
CA ARG A 182 -92.28 -51.64 -31.54
C ARG A 182 -92.54 -51.87 -30.04
N LEU A 183 -92.45 -53.14 -29.63
CA LEU A 183 -92.36 -53.51 -28.22
C LEU A 183 -91.15 -52.80 -27.61
N VAL A 184 -91.40 -51.97 -26.59
CA VAL A 184 -90.33 -51.38 -25.77
C VAL A 184 -89.80 -52.50 -24.87
N PRO A 185 -88.48 -52.78 -24.85
CA PRO A 185 -87.93 -53.67 -23.84
C PRO A 185 -87.97 -52.97 -22.48
N VAL A 186 -88.47 -53.68 -21.47
CA VAL A 186 -88.29 -53.33 -20.06
C VAL A 186 -86.87 -53.78 -19.71
N GLU A 187 -85.96 -52.83 -19.48
CA GLU A 187 -84.67 -53.15 -18.87
C GLU A 187 -84.84 -53.27 -17.35
N ALA A 188 -84.06 -54.19 -16.77
CA ALA A 188 -84.01 -54.52 -15.34
C ALA A 188 -82.92 -53.70 -14.63
#